data_AF-A0A967A711-F1
#
_entry.id   AF-A0A967A711-F1
#
_cell.length_a   1.000
_cell.length_b   1.000
_cell.length_c   1.000
_cell.angle_alpha   90.00
_cell.angle_beta   90.00
_cell.angle_gamma   90.00
#
_symmetry.space_group_name_H-M   'P 1'
#
loop_
_entity.id
_entity.type
_entity.pdbx_description
1 polymer ?
#
loop_
_entity_poly.entity_id
_entity_poly.type
_entity_poly.pdbx_seq_one_letter_code
_entity_poly.pdbx_strand_id
1 'polypeptide(L)' 'MKPLRFLGNSLECLRQFPEDARHNAGYQLEQVQHGKQPTDFKPMPSVGKGVEELRVWDDSGTYRVLYIARYAEAVY' A
#
# COMPACT_ATOMS: atom_id res chain seq x y z
N MET A 1 -11.46 -10.76 4.89
CA MET A 1 -10.45 -9.71 4.68
C MET A 1 -9.08 -10.33 4.90
N LYS A 2 -8.15 -10.21 3.96
CA LYS A 2 -6.76 -10.67 4.15
C LYS A 2 -6.08 -9.81 5.22
N PRO A 3 -5.30 -10.38 6.16
CA PRO A 3 -4.51 -9.58 7.07
C PRO A 3 -3.44 -8.79 6.31
N LEU A 4 -3.08 -7.62 6.82
CA LEU A 4 -1.95 -6.85 6.32
C LEU A 4 -0.70 -7.16 7.15
N ARG A 5 0.41 -7.50 6.50
CA ARG A 5 1.67 -7.89 7.14
C ARG A 5 2.80 -6.99 6.68
N PHE A 6 3.10 -6.00 7.52
CA PHE A 6 4.22 -5.09 7.29
C PHE A 6 5.57 -5.81 7.34
N LEU A 7 6.43 -5.52 6.36
CA LEU A 7 7.79 -6.05 6.26
C LEU A 7 8.81 -4.99 6.69
N GLY A 8 9.84 -5.40 7.44
CA GLY A 8 10.90 -4.48 7.90
C GLY A 8 10.34 -3.27 8.66
N ASN A 9 10.78 -2.07 8.31
CA ASN A 9 10.33 -0.81 8.91
C ASN A 9 9.14 -0.17 8.17
N SER A 10 8.46 -0.89 7.28
CA SER A 10 7.38 -0.32 6.45
C SER A 10 6.24 0.31 7.26
N LEU A 11 5.84 -0.29 8.40
CA LEU A 11 4.82 0.30 9.29
C LEU A 11 5.31 1.61 9.92
N GLU A 12 6.58 1.68 10.30
CA GLU A 12 7.18 2.88 10.88
C GLU A 12 7.24 3.99 9.84
N CYS A 13 7.69 3.69 8.61
CA CYS A 13 7.69 4.64 7.50
C CYS A 13 6.29 5.13 7.15
N LEU A 14 5.29 4.23 7.08
CA LEU A 14 3.89 4.61 6.83
C LEU A 14 3.35 5.53 7.93
N ARG A 15 3.73 5.28 9.19
CA ARG A 15 3.31 6.13 10.32
C ARG A 15 3.90 7.53 10.28
N GLN A 16 5.03 7.73 9.60
CA GLN A 16 5.67 9.03 9.39
C GLN A 16 5.03 9.85 8.26
N PHE A 17 4.10 9.29 7.49
CA PHE A 17 3.37 10.07 6.50
C PHE A 17 2.54 11.17 7.20
N PRO A 18 2.31 12.31 6.52
CA PRO A 18 1.30 13.27 6.95
C PRO A 18 -0.06 12.61 7.16
N GLU A 19 -0.88 13.21 8.01
CA GLU A 19 -2.13 12.59 8.49
C GLU A 19 -3.05 12.17 7.34
N ASP A 20 -3.26 13.04 6.37
CA ASP A 20 -4.14 12.79 5.22
C ASP A 20 -3.57 11.70 4.30
N ALA A 21 -2.28 11.78 3.95
CA ALA A 21 -1.61 10.73 3.17
C ALA A 21 -1.66 9.36 3.88
N ARG A 22 -1.46 9.34 5.20
CA ARG A 22 -1.52 8.12 6.02
C ARG A 22 -2.93 7.53 6.05
N HIS A 23 -3.95 8.38 6.20
CA HIS A 23 -5.34 7.96 6.19
C HIS A 23 -5.74 7.40 4.82
N ASN A 24 -5.38 8.09 3.74
CA ASN A 24 -5.63 7.65 2.37
C ASN A 24 -4.95 6.31 2.10
N ALA A 25 -3.66 6.19 2.42
CA ALA A 25 -2.93 4.92 2.27
C ALA A 25 -3.60 3.78 3.05
N GLY A 26 -4.01 4.02 4.30
CA GLY A 26 -4.73 3.04 5.11
C GLY A 26 -6.05 2.59 4.49
N TYR A 27 -6.87 3.53 4.02
CA TYR A 27 -8.13 3.24 3.34
C TYR A 27 -7.91 2.41 2.07
N GLN A 28 -6.95 2.78 1.23
CA GLN A 28 -6.66 2.04 -0.01
C GLN A 28 -6.13 0.63 0.29
N LEU A 29 -5.30 0.47 1.31
CA LEU A 29 -4.82 -0.84 1.74
C LEU A 29 -5.96 -1.71 2.29
N GLU A 30 -6.92 -1.15 3.02
CA GLU A 30 -8.13 -1.87 3.47
C GLU A 30 -8.92 -2.41 2.27
N GLN A 31 -9.08 -1.61 1.21
CA GLN A 31 -9.73 -2.06 -0.03
C GLN A 31 -9.00 -3.27 -0.64
N VAL A 32 -7.67 -3.23 -0.66
CA VAL A 32 -6.83 -4.35 -1.11
C VAL A 32 -7.01 -5.59 -0.21
N GLN A 33 -7.09 -5.41 1.11
CA GLN A 33 -7.39 -6.50 2.03
C GLN A 33 -8.77 -7.14 1.77
N HIS A 34 -9.71 -6.39 1.22
CA HIS A 34 -11.01 -6.88 0.74
C HIS A 34 -10.99 -7.45 -0.68
N GLY A 35 -9.82 -7.52 -1.33
CA GLY A 35 -9.67 -8.02 -2.70
C GLY A 35 -10.13 -7.03 -3.77
N LYS A 36 -10.35 -5.77 -3.41
CA LYS A 36 -10.64 -4.68 -4.35
C LYS A 36 -9.32 -4.06 -4.84
N GLN A 37 -9.38 -3.40 -6.00
CA GLN A 37 -8.24 -2.61 -6.47
C GLN A 37 -8.25 -1.23 -5.81
N PRO A 38 -7.08 -0.69 -5.46
CA PRO A 38 -6.97 0.69 -5.02
C PRO A 38 -7.20 1.62 -6.22
N THR A 39 -7.52 2.88 -5.93
CA THR A 39 -7.91 3.85 -6.98
C THR A 39 -6.74 4.31 -7.84
N ASP A 40 -5.54 4.39 -7.27
CA ASP A 40 -4.33 4.79 -7.98
C ASP A 40 -3.16 3.85 -7.65
N PHE A 41 -2.84 2.95 -8.57
CA PHE A 41 -1.71 2.05 -8.44
C PHE A 41 -1.02 1.74 -9.76
N LYS A 42 0.19 1.20 -9.67
CA LYS A 42 0.99 0.78 -10.82
C LYS A 42 1.73 -0.53 -10.53
N PRO A 43 1.69 -1.53 -11.41
CA PRO A 43 2.54 -2.71 -11.29
C PRO A 43 4.04 -2.36 -11.34
N MET A 44 4.84 -2.97 -10.47
CA MET A 44 6.29 -2.74 -10.32
C MET A 44 7.12 -4.02 -10.54
N PRO A 45 7.13 -4.58 -11.77
CA PRO A 45 7.82 -5.83 -12.06
C PRO A 45 9.34 -5.75 -11.87
N SER A 46 9.94 -4.56 -11.94
CA SER A 46 11.36 -4.33 -11.65
C SER A 46 11.70 -4.48 -10.16
N VAL A 47 10.73 -4.31 -9.25
CA VAL A 47 10.90 -4.57 -7.82
C VAL A 47 10.68 -6.04 -7.51
N GLY A 48 9.64 -6.63 -8.09
CA GLY A 48 9.35 -8.04 -7.93
C GLY A 48 8.07 -8.47 -8.62
N LYS A 49 7.96 -9.77 -8.90
CA LYS A 49 6.77 -10.34 -9.54
C LYS A 49 5.54 -10.13 -8.66
N GLY A 50 4.56 -9.37 -9.14
CA GLY A 50 3.30 -9.11 -8.43
C GLY A 50 3.39 -8.03 -7.35
N VAL A 51 4.49 -7.27 -7.32
CA VAL A 51 4.57 -6.03 -6.53
C VAL A 51 3.80 -4.94 -7.27
N GLU A 52 3.00 -4.20 -6.51
CA GLU A 52 2.25 -3.04 -6.97
C GLU A 52 2.64 -1.83 -6.12
N GLU A 53 2.70 -0.66 -6.74
CA GLU A 53 2.89 0.63 -6.10
C GLU A 53 1.55 1.31 -5.93
N LEU A 54 1.09 1.48 -4.69
CA LEU A 54 0.02 2.40 -4.33
C LEU A 54 0.59 3.82 -4.32
N ARG A 55 -0.04 4.72 -5.09
CA ARG A 55 0.40 6.12 -5.21
C ARG A 55 -0.58 7.01 -4.46
N VAL A 56 -0.06 7.78 -3.52
CA VAL A 56 -0.83 8.73 -2.69
C VAL A 56 -0.24 10.11 -2.91
N TRP A 57 -1.11 11.09 -3.14
CA TRP A 57 -0.74 12.46 -3.46
C TRP A 57 -1.61 13.38 -2.63
N ASP A 58 -1.01 14.40 -2.04
CA ASP A 58 -1.70 15.53 -1.43
C ASP A 58 -0.85 16.80 -1.60
N ASP A 59 -1.31 17.90 -1.01
CA ASP A 59 -0.62 19.19 -1.08
C ASP A 59 0.78 19.17 -0.42
N SER A 60 1.04 18.18 0.44
CA SER A 60 2.33 18.02 1.13
C SER A 60 3.34 17.19 0.33
N GLY A 61 2.88 16.44 -0.67
CA GLY A 61 3.75 15.80 -1.65
C GLY A 61 3.24 14.46 -2.18
N THR A 62 4.20 13.62 -2.57
CA THR A 62 3.93 12.32 -3.18
C THR A 62 4.48 11.20 -2.31
N TYR A 63 3.61 10.24 -1.98
CA TYR A 63 3.90 9.11 -1.11
C TYR A 63 3.59 7.80 -1.83
N ARG A 64 4.39 6.78 -1.57
CA ARG A 64 4.30 5.48 -2.25
C ARG A 64 4.33 4.36 -1.23
N VAL A 65 3.44 3.38 -1.39
CA VAL A 65 3.46 2.12 -0.63
C VAL A 65 3.60 0.98 -1.63
N LEU A 66 4.63 0.17 -1.49
CA LEU A 66 4.76 -1.06 -2.29
C LEU A 66 4.08 -2.20 -1.54
N TYR A 67 3.27 -2.98 -2.25
CA TYR A 67 2.57 -4.12 -1.66
C TYR A 67 2.46 -5.31 -2.62
N ILE A 68 2.12 -6.49 -2.10
CA ILE A 68 1.80 -7.71 -2.83
C ILE A 68 0.47 -8.27 -2.29
N ALA A 69 -0.56 -8.31 -3.16
CA ALA A 69 -1.89 -8.82 -2.79
C ALA A 69 -2.22 -10.22 -3.34
N ARG A 70 -1.32 -10.81 -4.14
CA ARG A 70 -1.57 -12.09 -4.85
C ARG A 70 -1.61 -13.31 -3.94
N TYR A 71 -1.00 -13.23 -2.75
CA TYR A 71 -0.92 -14.36 -1.82
C TYR A 71 -2.25 -14.56 -1.10
N ALA A 72 -2.61 -15.81 -0.84
CA ALA A 72 -3.91 -16.13 -0.27
C ALA A 72 -4.00 -15.71 1.21
N GLU A 73 -2.87 -15.77 1.92
CA GLU A 73 -2.79 -15.63 3.36
C GLU A 73 -2.70 -14.20 3.88
N ALA A 74 -2.18 -13.24 3.08
CA ALA A 74 -2.02 -11.85 3.50
C ALA A 74 -1.78 -10.90 2.31
N VAL A 75 -1.93 -9.60 2.59
CA VAL A 75 -1.33 -8.51 1.82
C VAL A 75 -0.02 -8.16 2.52
N TYR A 76 1.08 -8.12 1.78
CA TYR A 76 2.41 -7.80 2.29
C TYR A 76 2.91 -6.48 1.73
#